data_AF-A0ABD5S7D8-F1
#
_entry.id   AF-A0ABD5S7D8-F1
#
_cell.length_a   1.000
_cell.length_b   1.000
_cell.length_c   1.000
_cell.angle_alpha   90.00
_cell.angle_beta   90.00
_cell.angle_gamma   90.00
#
_symmetry.space_group_name_H-M   'P 1'
#
loop_
_entity.id
_entity.type
_entity.pdbx_description
1 polymer ?
#
loop_
_entity_poly.entity_id
_entity_poly.type
_entity_poly.pdbx_seq_one_letter_code
_entity_poly.pdbx_strand_id
1 'polypeptide(L)'
;MLETALLVGGAFGIRHAFEPDHVAAVSTLVDEDRRSISTGAAWGIGHSLPVIALGALFLLLDVEIPAAVGTGFELLVAGVLIALGVRAI
;
A
#
# COMPACT_ATOMS: atom_id res chain seq x y z
N MET A 1 19.59 -16.34 -5.10
CA MET A 1 19.10 -15.63 -3.88
C MET A 1 18.26 -14.41 -4.25
N LEU A 2 18.76 -13.50 -5.10
CA LEU A 2 17.99 -12.32 -5.53
C LEU A 2 16.68 -12.68 -6.27
N GLU A 3 16.73 -13.59 -7.25
CA GLU A 3 15.52 -14.03 -7.97
C GLU A 3 14.44 -14.57 -7.02
N THR A 4 14.83 -15.42 -6.07
CA THR A 4 13.92 -15.96 -5.06
C THR A 4 13.33 -14.85 -4.19
N ALA A 5 14.14 -13.88 -3.78
CA ALA A 5 13.68 -12.74 -2.99
C ALA A 5 12.67 -11.88 -3.76
N LEU A 6 12.92 -11.62 -5.05
CA LEU A 6 11.99 -10.85 -5.91
C LEU A 6 10.69 -11.60 -6.16
N LEU A 7 10.75 -12.92 -6.41
CA LEU A 7 9.57 -13.75 -6.61
C LEU A 7 8.70 -13.83 -5.35
N VAL A 8 9.31 -14.12 -4.21
CA VAL A 8 8.60 -14.24 -2.93
C VAL A 8 8.07 -12.87 -2.49
N GLY A 9 8.92 -11.84 -2.50
CA GLY A 9 8.51 -10.47 -2.17
C GLY A 9 7.40 -9.96 -3.10
N GLY A 10 7.49 -10.24 -4.40
CA GLY A 10 6.44 -9.92 -5.37
C GLY A 10 5.12 -10.64 -5.08
N ALA A 11 5.17 -11.93 -4.75
CA ALA A 11 3.98 -12.70 -4.37
C ALA A 11 3.31 -12.17 -3.09
N PHE A 12 4.11 -11.83 -2.07
CA PHE A 12 3.60 -11.19 -0.86
C PHE A 12 3.04 -9.80 -1.13
N GLY A 13 3.67 -9.01 -1.99
CA GLY A 13 3.17 -7.71 -2.41
C GLY A 13 1.82 -7.80 -3.14
N ILE A 14 1.66 -8.77 -4.04
CA ILE A 14 0.37 -9.03 -4.70
C ILE A 14 -0.69 -9.40 -3.67
N ARG A 15 -0.39 -10.32 -2.73
CA ARG A 15 -1.32 -10.69 -1.66
C ARG A 15 -1.70 -9.47 -0.81
N HIS A 16 -0.72 -8.65 -0.41
CA HIS A 16 -0.91 -7.48 0.42
C HIS A 16 -1.85 -6.46 -0.25
N ALA A 17 -1.74 -6.26 -1.57
CA ALA A 17 -2.64 -5.38 -2.31
C ALA A 17 -4.11 -5.83 -2.28
N PHE A 18 -4.40 -7.10 -1.96
CA PHE A 18 -5.76 -7.63 -1.79
C PHE A 18 -6.21 -7.69 -0.33
N GLU A 19 -5.46 -7.08 0.60
CA GLU A 19 -5.89 -6.99 1.99
C GLU A 19 -7.12 -6.07 2.15
N PRO A 20 -7.96 -6.30 3.17
CA PRO A 20 -9.25 -5.63 3.29
C PRO A 20 -9.18 -4.10 3.32
N ASP A 21 -8.11 -3.55 3.89
CA ASP A 21 -7.84 -2.11 3.95
C ASP A 21 -7.61 -1.50 2.56
N HIS A 22 -6.84 -2.16 1.70
CA HIS A 22 -6.57 -1.72 0.34
C HIS A 22 -7.84 -1.80 -0.53
N VAL A 23 -8.55 -2.93 -0.44
CA VAL A 23 -9.82 -3.12 -1.15
C VAL A 23 -10.85 -2.08 -0.71
N ALA A 24 -10.96 -1.82 0.59
CA ALA A 24 -11.86 -0.80 1.13
C ALA A 24 -11.45 0.62 0.72
N ALA A 25 -10.15 0.95 0.72
CA ALA A 25 -9.71 2.28 0.31
C ALA A 25 -10.00 2.53 -1.18
N VAL A 26 -9.60 1.59 -2.06
CA VAL A 26 -9.78 1.72 -3.52
C VAL A 26 -11.25 1.74 -3.92
N SER A 27 -12.11 0.97 -3.25
CA SER A 27 -13.55 0.98 -3.55
C SER A 27 -14.20 2.33 -3.31
N THR A 28 -13.67 3.15 -2.38
CA THR A 28 -14.17 4.53 -2.17
C THR A 28 -13.62 5.55 -3.18
N LEU A 29 -12.60 5.18 -3.96
CA LEU A 29 -11.94 6.06 -4.95
C LEU A 29 -12.43 5.81 -6.38
N VAL A 30 -12.97 4.62 -6.64
CA VAL A 30 -13.46 4.22 -7.95
C VAL A 30 -14.93 4.61 -8.10
N ASP A 31 -15.23 5.47 -9.05
CA ASP A 31 -16.60 5.71 -9.52
C ASP A 31 -17.07 4.57 -10.43
N GLU A 32 -18.40 4.35 -10.53
CA GLU A 32 -19.03 3.31 -11.39
C GLU A 32 -18.72 3.47 -12.90
N ASP A 33 -18.08 4.58 -13.29
CA ASP A 33 -17.74 4.92 -14.66
C ASP A 33 -16.50 4.18 -15.22
N ARG A 34 -16.28 4.36 -16.54
CA ARG A 34 -15.21 3.76 -17.37
C ARG A 34 -13.77 3.97 -16.89
N ARG A 35 -13.52 4.72 -15.81
CA ARG A 35 -12.18 5.06 -15.29
C ARG A 35 -11.67 4.12 -14.20
N SER A 36 -12.45 3.13 -13.77
CA SER A 36 -12.07 2.17 -12.72
C SER A 36 -10.66 1.57 -12.91
N ILE A 37 -10.32 1.14 -14.13
CA ILE A 37 -8.98 0.61 -14.45
C ILE A 37 -7.89 1.67 -14.28
N SER A 38 -8.11 2.88 -14.80
CA SER A 38 -7.13 3.97 -14.71
C SER A 38 -6.94 4.48 -13.28
N THR A 39 -8.02 4.53 -12.48
CA THR A 39 -7.97 4.91 -11.07
C THR A 39 -7.23 3.86 -10.26
N GLY A 40 -7.54 2.58 -10.46
CA GLY A 40 -6.83 1.47 -9.82
C GLY A 40 -5.34 1.43 -10.19
N ALA A 41 -5.00 1.65 -11.46
CA ALA A 41 -3.62 1.72 -11.91
C ALA A 41 -2.87 2.93 -11.32
N ALA A 42 -3.48 4.11 -11.32
CA ALA A 42 -2.88 5.31 -10.74
C ALA A 42 -2.66 5.16 -9.24
N TRP A 43 -3.64 4.59 -8.52
CA TRP A 43 -3.51 4.27 -7.10
C TRP A 43 -2.41 3.24 -6.86
N GLY A 44 -2.38 2.14 -7.61
CA GLY A 44 -1.38 1.08 -7.44
C GLY A 44 0.04 1.58 -7.67
N ILE A 45 0.26 2.31 -8.77
CA ILE A 45 1.56 2.92 -9.08
C ILE A 45 1.94 3.93 -7.98
N GLY A 46 1.03 4.82 -7.62
CA GLY A 46 1.26 5.85 -6.60
C GLY A 46 1.54 5.27 -5.22
N HIS A 47 0.88 4.18 -4.85
CA HIS A 47 1.05 3.51 -3.56
C HIS A 47 2.36 2.71 -3.50
N SER A 48 2.70 1.96 -4.56
CA SER A 48 3.94 1.16 -4.59
C SER A 48 5.21 2.00 -4.71
N LEU A 49 5.14 3.19 -5.32
CA LEU A 49 6.32 4.05 -5.54
C LEU A 49 7.05 4.41 -4.22
N PRO A 50 6.38 4.96 -3.19
CA PRO A 50 7.01 5.22 -1.89
C PRO A 50 7.57 3.96 -1.24
N VAL A 51 6.86 2.83 -1.30
CA VAL A 51 7.30 1.56 -0.70
C VAL A 51 8.60 1.08 -1.33
N ILE A 52 8.67 1.09 -2.66
CA ILE A 52 9.88 0.68 -3.40
C ILE A 52 11.01 1.67 -3.14
N ALA A 53 10.75 2.98 -3.20
CA ALA A 53 11.77 4.02 -3.04
C ALA A 53 12.36 4.03 -1.62
N LEU A 54 11.51 4.05 -0.59
CA LEU A 54 11.94 4.04 0.82
C LEU A 54 12.54 2.68 1.20
N GLY A 55 11.94 1.58 0.76
CA GLY A 55 12.47 0.23 1.01
C GLY A 55 13.86 0.05 0.41
N ALA A 56 14.06 0.48 -0.84
CA ALA A 56 15.39 0.47 -1.46
C ALA A 56 16.37 1.39 -0.73
N LEU A 57 15.93 2.58 -0.32
CA LEU A 57 16.76 3.52 0.43
C LEU A 57 17.21 2.94 1.78
N PHE A 58 16.30 2.33 2.54
CA PHE A 58 16.62 1.72 3.83
C PHE A 58 17.57 0.53 3.67
N LEU A 59 17.37 -0.30 2.65
CA LEU A 59 18.29 -1.39 2.33
C LEU A 59 19.69 -0.88 1.93
N LEU A 60 19.76 0.20 1.14
CA LEU A 60 21.03 0.78 0.69
C LEU A 60 21.80 1.45 1.82
N LEU A 61 21.09 2.05 2.77
CA LEU A 61 21.68 2.77 3.91
C LEU A 61 21.82 1.90 5.16
N ASP A 62 21.41 0.63 5.11
CA ASP A 62 21.39 -0.31 6.24
C ASP A 62 20.64 0.27 7.45
N VAL A 63 19.48 0.88 7.18
CA VAL A 63 18.65 1.54 8.20
C VAL A 63 17.61 0.57 8.74
N GLU A 64 17.72 0.27 10.03
CA GLU A 64 16.68 -0.45 10.76
C GLU A 64 15.59 0.52 11.22
N ILE A 65 14.34 0.20 10.90
CA ILE A 65 13.18 1.01 11.30
C ILE A 65 12.68 0.52 12.67
N PRO A 66 12.63 1.38 13.71
CA PRO A 66 12.10 0.99 15.01
C PRO A 66 10.63 0.57 14.90
N ALA A 67 10.23 -0.49 15.62
CA ALA A 67 8.86 -1.00 15.60
C ALA A 67 7.80 0.08 15.91
N ALA A 68 8.12 1.03 16.80
CA ALA A 68 7.24 2.14 17.14
C ALA A 68 6.86 3.02 15.93
N VAL A 69 7.76 3.16 14.94
CA VAL A 69 7.48 3.90 13.71
C VAL A 69 6.43 3.15 12.88
N GLY A 70 6.57 1.82 12.76
CA GLY A 70 5.58 0.97 12.09
C GLY A 70 4.20 1.08 12.74
N THR A 71 4.12 0.94 14.06
CA THR A 71 2.87 1.13 14.81
C THR A 71 2.26 2.53 14.62
N GLY A 72 3.10 3.56 14.53
CA GLY A 72 2.65 4.92 14.22
C GLY A 72 1.96 5.03 12.85
N PHE A 73 2.53 4.39 11.82
CA PHE A 73 1.91 4.33 10.50
C PHE A 73 0.62 3.50 10.49
N GLU A 74 0.57 2.36 11.20
CA GLU A 74 -0.65 1.55 11.34
C GLU A 74 -1.80 2.35 11.95
N LEU A 75 -1.52 3.12 13.02
CA LEU A 75 -2.52 3.99 13.65
C LEU A 75 -2.99 5.11 12.71
N LEU A 76 -2.07 5.67 11.91
CA LEU A 76 -2.41 6.68 10.91
C LEU A 76 -3.33 6.09 9.83
N VAL A 77 -2.99 4.92 9.29
CA VAL A 77 -3.81 4.22 8.29
C VAL A 77 -5.18 3.88 8.86
N ALA A 78 -5.26 3.40 10.10
CA ALA A 78 -6.53 3.15 10.77
C ALA A 78 -7.42 4.40 10.82
N GLY A 79 -6.84 5.57 11.14
CA GLY A 79 -7.55 6.84 11.09
C GLY A 79 -8.05 7.21 9.69
N VAL A 80 -7.21 7.00 8.66
CA VAL A 80 -7.60 7.22 7.25
C VAL A 80 -8.76 6.31 6.85
N LEU A 81 -8.74 5.03 7.22
CA LEU A 81 -9.81 4.09 6.91
C LEU A 81 -11.13 4.46 7.58
N ILE A 82 -11.10 4.92 8.84
CA ILE A 82 -12.29 5.44 9.53
C ILE A 82 -12.86 6.64 8.76
N ALA A 83 -12.02 7.60 8.37
CA ALA A 83 -12.45 8.78 7.63
C ALA A 83 -13.05 8.43 6.25
N LEU A 84 -12.41 7.49 5.52
CA LEU A 84 -12.93 7.01 4.23
C LEU A 84 -14.26 6.27 4.40
N GLY A 85 -14.39 5.44 5.44
CA GLY A 85 -15.64 4.73 5.76
C GLY A 85 -16.79 5.69 6.09
N VAL A 86 -16.53 6.76 6.86
CA VAL A 86 -17.53 7.81 7.14
C VAL A 86 -17.94 8.55 5.87
N ARG A 87 -17.01 8.81 4.95
CA ARG A 87 -17.29 9.48 3.66
C ARG A 87 -18.11 8.62 2.69
N ALA A 88 -18.02 7.29 2.82
CA ALA A 88 -18.65 6.35 1.90
C ALA A 88 -20.14 6.05 2.20
N ILE A 89 -20.62 6.49 3.37
CA ILE A 89 -22.03 6.44 3.80
C ILE A 89 -22.70 7.77 3.46
#